data_AF-A0A143CCH9-F1
#
_entry.id   AF-A0A143CCH9-F1
#
_cell.length_a   1.000
_cell.length_b   1.000
_cell.length_c   1.000
_cell.angle_alpha   90.00
_cell.angle_beta   90.00
_cell.angle_gamma   90.00
#
_symmetry.space_group_name_H-M   'P 1'
#
loop_
_entity.id
_entity.type
_entity.pdbx_description
1 polymer ?
#
loop_
_entity_poly.entity_id
_entity_poly.type
_entity_poly.pdbx_seq_one_letter_code
_entity_poly.pdbx_strand_id
1 'polypeptide(L)'
;MGQGTEYTGRYVIALDPSEQESGFNALRSSADIAPVERVRGAAVANAVELLERPNVSVLFEGLAVAIVEVRPEQRHTLVATAEAEASILAAEPERKVHASPITAPQQAPTEFFPAYRSDEDVVTRHSRIEIATSQGPVVEEENTTWGLQAIRATISGMTGRGVKIAVLDTGVDTDHPDLVGCIQETASFVFGETVEDVHGHGTHCIGTAAGPANPQQQPRYGVATEARVLAGKVLNRVGDGTDGQILAGMAWAIDRGARVISLSLGAPVRPGELFPQTYELAAQLALTRGAVIVAAAGNSSLRPGFVAPVERPANCPSILAVASLDKALQTASTSCGGINGQGGEVNIAAPGKVVHSAAVGGGYVTMSGTSMAAPHVAGVLALLSQGNPDASAAELTASLLSGAFPLTQLARDVGVGLLQAP
;
A
#
# COMPACT_ATOMS: atom_id res chain seq x y z
N MET A 1 -6.47 20.86 3.03
CA MET A 1 -6.27 21.11 1.58
C MET A 1 -5.87 19.78 0.97
N GLY A 2 -6.73 19.18 0.14
CA GLY A 2 -6.40 17.90 -0.49
C GLY A 2 -5.26 18.10 -1.49
N GLN A 3 -4.23 17.27 -1.42
CA GLN A 3 -3.23 17.20 -2.49
C GLN A 3 -3.98 16.86 -3.79
N GLY A 4 -3.88 17.76 -4.77
CA GLY A 4 -4.45 17.50 -6.09
C GLY A 4 -3.72 16.34 -6.75
N THR A 5 -4.39 15.63 -7.66
CA THR A 5 -3.73 14.60 -8.47
C THR A 5 -2.57 15.21 -9.25
N GLU A 6 -1.35 14.73 -9.00
CA GLU A 6 -0.16 15.12 -9.74
C GLU A 6 0.14 14.10 -10.85
N TYR A 7 0.52 14.61 -12.03
CA TYR A 7 0.82 13.80 -13.21
C TYR A 7 2.26 14.04 -13.66
N THR A 8 2.90 13.01 -14.21
CA THR A 8 4.29 13.09 -14.70
C THR A 8 4.38 13.68 -16.11
N GLY A 9 3.28 13.60 -16.88
CA GLY A 9 3.24 13.92 -18.30
C GLY A 9 3.39 12.70 -19.23
N ARG A 10 3.77 11.53 -18.69
CA ARG A 10 3.75 10.24 -19.40
C ARG A 10 2.36 9.60 -19.32
N TYR A 11 2.17 8.53 -20.07
CA TYR A 11 0.97 7.68 -20.02
C TYR A 11 1.34 6.24 -19.66
N VAL A 12 0.45 5.59 -18.92
CA VAL A 12 0.47 4.15 -18.66
C VAL A 12 -0.58 3.50 -19.55
N ILE A 13 -0.14 2.57 -20.39
CA ILE A 13 -1.00 1.87 -21.35
C ILE A 13 -1.16 0.43 -20.92
N ALA A 14 -2.39 0.00 -20.72
CA ALA A 14 -2.75 -1.40 -20.56
C ALA A 14 -3.01 -2.00 -21.95
N LEU A 15 -2.32 -3.10 -22.27
CA LEU A 15 -2.46 -3.82 -23.52
C LEU A 15 -3.13 -5.17 -23.27
N ASP A 16 -3.82 -5.70 -24.28
CA ASP A 16 -4.27 -7.09 -24.26
C ASP A 16 -3.04 -8.01 -24.16
N PRO A 17 -2.95 -8.89 -23.14
CA PRO A 17 -1.79 -9.77 -22.97
C PRO A 17 -1.49 -10.67 -24.18
N SER A 18 -2.50 -10.99 -24.99
CA SER A 18 -2.40 -11.83 -26.19
C SER A 18 -2.10 -11.04 -27.47
N GLU A 19 -2.32 -9.71 -27.48
CA GLU A 19 -2.18 -8.85 -28.66
C GLU A 19 -1.25 -7.65 -28.44
N GLN A 20 -0.30 -7.75 -27.50
CA GLN A 20 0.62 -6.65 -27.14
C GLN A 20 1.34 -6.01 -28.34
N GLU A 21 1.77 -6.83 -29.31
CA GLU A 21 2.39 -6.34 -30.55
C GLU A 21 1.44 -5.50 -31.39
N SER A 22 0.18 -5.93 -31.50
CA SER A 22 -0.82 -5.23 -32.30
C SER A 22 -1.10 -3.86 -31.69
N GLY A 23 -1.35 -3.83 -30.38
CA GLY A 23 -1.65 -2.58 -29.67
C GLY A 23 -0.48 -1.61 -29.74
N PHE A 24 0.75 -2.09 -29.55
CA PHE A 24 1.92 -1.22 -29.65
C PHE A 24 2.19 -0.73 -31.09
N ASN A 25 1.99 -1.57 -32.10
CA ASN A 25 2.11 -1.15 -33.48
C ASN A 25 1.09 -0.06 -33.83
N ALA A 26 -0.14 -0.16 -33.32
CA ALA A 26 -1.16 0.88 -33.51
C ALA A 26 -0.76 2.20 -32.85
N LEU A 27 -0.22 2.17 -31.63
CA LEU A 27 0.32 3.36 -30.96
C LEU A 27 1.43 4.03 -31.77
N ARG A 28 2.33 3.24 -32.34
CA ARG A 28 3.42 3.74 -33.17
C ARG A 28 2.93 4.32 -34.48
N SER A 29 2.02 3.63 -35.18
CA SER A 29 1.54 4.05 -36.50
C SER A 29 0.60 5.24 -36.44
N SER A 30 -0.27 5.28 -35.43
CA SER A 30 -1.38 6.23 -35.36
C SER A 30 -1.03 7.44 -34.49
N ALA A 31 -0.34 7.23 -33.36
CA ALA A 31 -0.02 8.28 -32.39
C ALA A 31 1.45 8.72 -32.37
N ASP A 32 2.29 8.18 -33.28
CA ASP A 32 3.73 8.51 -33.41
C ASP A 32 4.50 8.33 -32.09
N ILE A 33 4.13 7.30 -31.31
CA ILE A 33 4.78 6.98 -30.04
C ILE A 33 6.18 6.41 -30.28
N ALA A 34 7.13 6.84 -29.45
CA ALA A 34 8.52 6.43 -29.54
C ALA A 34 8.70 4.91 -29.40
N PRO A 35 9.77 4.33 -29.98
CA PRO A 35 10.05 2.90 -29.90
C PRO A 35 10.04 2.36 -28.46
N VAL A 36 9.59 1.11 -28.31
CA VAL A 36 9.55 0.42 -27.02
C VAL A 36 10.82 -0.38 -26.76
N GLU A 37 11.38 -0.17 -25.59
CA GLU A 37 12.32 -1.09 -24.96
C GLU A 37 11.54 -2.07 -24.09
N ARG A 38 11.83 -3.35 -24.27
CA ARG A 38 11.08 -4.45 -23.66
C ARG A 38 11.80 -4.96 -22.43
N VAL A 39 11.05 -5.14 -21.35
CA VAL A 39 11.60 -5.56 -20.07
C VAL A 39 10.94 -6.85 -19.61
N ARG A 40 11.77 -7.87 -19.33
CA ARG A 40 11.35 -9.20 -18.86
C ARG A 40 12.21 -9.69 -17.69
N GLY A 41 11.57 -10.40 -16.75
CA GLY A 41 12.24 -11.16 -15.68
C GLY A 41 13.30 -10.35 -14.93
N ALA A 42 14.53 -10.85 -14.85
CA ALA A 42 15.63 -10.20 -14.15
C ALA A 42 15.99 -8.79 -14.68
N ALA A 43 15.62 -8.43 -15.91
CA ALA A 43 15.86 -7.09 -16.45
C ALA A 43 14.92 -6.02 -15.85
N VAL A 44 13.87 -6.43 -15.13
CA VAL A 44 12.93 -5.50 -14.48
C VAL A 44 13.61 -4.59 -13.46
N ALA A 45 14.65 -5.08 -12.77
CA ALA A 45 15.46 -4.24 -11.87
C ALA A 45 16.18 -3.08 -12.60
N ASN A 46 16.43 -3.21 -13.91
CA ASN A 46 17.06 -2.18 -14.73
C ASN A 46 16.04 -1.29 -15.46
N ALA A 47 14.73 -1.54 -15.30
CA ALA A 47 13.69 -0.78 -15.97
C ALA A 47 13.75 0.73 -15.66
N VAL A 48 14.28 1.07 -14.48
CA VAL A 48 14.45 2.44 -14.00
C VAL A 48 15.29 3.29 -14.94
N GLU A 49 16.42 2.75 -15.41
CA GLU A 49 17.30 3.49 -16.32
C GLU A 49 16.60 3.76 -17.65
N LEU A 50 15.73 2.84 -18.09
CA LEU A 50 14.96 3.01 -19.32
C LEU A 50 13.84 4.04 -19.15
N LEU A 51 13.17 4.07 -18.00
CA LEU A 51 12.07 5.00 -17.71
C LEU A 51 12.50 6.47 -17.67
N GLU A 52 13.79 6.74 -17.40
CA GLU A 52 14.37 8.09 -17.40
C GLU A 52 14.99 8.50 -18.73
N ARG A 53 15.08 7.57 -19.70
CA ARG A 53 15.63 7.91 -21.01
C ARG A 53 14.60 8.69 -21.83
N PRO A 54 14.95 9.90 -22.32
CA PRO A 54 14.01 10.68 -23.12
C PRO A 54 13.73 9.99 -24.46
N ASN A 55 12.49 10.06 -24.91
CA ASN A 55 11.97 9.41 -26.12
C ASN A 55 12.14 7.88 -26.10
N VAL A 56 12.06 7.24 -24.93
CA VAL A 56 12.00 5.78 -24.80
C VAL A 56 10.69 5.41 -24.13
N SER A 57 9.94 4.52 -24.76
CA SER A 57 8.80 3.86 -24.16
C SER A 57 9.25 2.54 -23.54
N VAL A 58 8.69 2.13 -22.41
CA VAL A 58 9.08 0.89 -21.72
C VAL A 58 7.89 -0.05 -21.64
N LEU A 59 8.02 -1.26 -22.16
CA LEU A 59 6.99 -2.30 -22.06
C LEU A 59 7.39 -3.37 -21.04
N PHE A 60 6.61 -3.48 -19.97
CA PHE A 60 6.67 -4.60 -19.03
C PHE A 60 5.86 -5.76 -19.62
N GLU A 61 6.50 -6.59 -20.45
CA GLU A 61 5.81 -7.64 -21.21
C GLU A 61 5.13 -8.67 -20.29
N GLY A 62 5.68 -8.90 -19.10
CA GLY A 62 5.07 -9.76 -18.09
C GLY A 62 3.74 -9.22 -17.55
N LEU A 63 3.57 -7.90 -17.51
CA LEU A 63 2.35 -7.23 -17.05
C LEU A 63 1.41 -6.82 -18.20
N ALA A 64 1.87 -6.87 -19.45
CA ALA A 64 1.22 -6.24 -20.60
C ALA A 64 0.93 -4.75 -20.39
N VAL A 65 1.85 -4.04 -19.70
CA VAL A 65 1.73 -2.60 -19.43
C VAL A 65 2.92 -1.85 -19.99
N ALA A 66 2.66 -0.77 -20.73
CA ALA A 66 3.67 0.12 -21.27
C ALA A 66 3.64 1.49 -20.59
N ILE A 67 4.81 2.07 -20.33
CA ILE A 67 4.97 3.48 -19.96
C ILE A 67 5.48 4.22 -21.19
N VAL A 68 4.71 5.20 -21.66
CA VAL A 68 4.98 5.93 -22.90
C VAL A 68 5.11 7.42 -22.64
N GLU A 69 6.13 8.04 -23.22
CA GLU A 69 6.28 9.49 -23.24
C GLU A 69 5.37 10.06 -24.35
N VAL A 70 4.58 11.08 -24.01
CA VAL A 70 3.55 11.62 -24.92
C VAL A 70 3.66 13.13 -24.98
N ARG A 71 4.02 13.65 -26.17
CA ARG A 71 4.06 15.09 -26.39
C ARG A 71 2.65 15.68 -26.36
N PRO A 72 2.48 16.96 -25.95
CA PRO A 72 1.15 17.57 -25.83
C PRO A 72 0.26 17.41 -27.06
N GLU A 73 0.84 17.50 -28.26
CA GLU A 73 0.16 17.34 -29.56
C GLU A 73 -0.27 15.89 -29.87
N GLN A 74 0.37 14.89 -29.26
CA GLN A 74 0.08 13.46 -29.49
C GLN A 74 -1.07 12.94 -28.60
N ARG A 75 -1.41 13.65 -27.52
CA ARG A 75 -2.34 13.17 -26.48
C ARG A 75 -3.72 12.82 -27.02
N HIS A 76 -4.28 13.67 -27.87
CA HIS A 76 -5.62 13.43 -28.42
C HIS A 76 -5.63 12.20 -29.32
N THR A 77 -4.60 12.06 -30.17
CA THR A 77 -4.45 10.91 -31.08
C THR A 77 -4.20 9.62 -30.31
N LEU A 78 -3.42 9.66 -29.22
CA LEU A 78 -3.21 8.52 -28.34
C LEU A 78 -4.52 8.00 -27.75
N VAL A 79 -5.33 8.89 -27.16
CA VAL A 79 -6.61 8.51 -26.56
C VAL A 79 -7.56 7.98 -27.62
N ALA A 80 -7.66 8.65 -28.77
CA ALA A 80 -8.51 8.18 -29.88
C ALA A 80 -8.06 6.81 -30.43
N THR A 81 -6.75 6.56 -30.49
CA THR A 81 -6.21 5.25 -30.89
C THR A 81 -6.55 4.18 -29.85
N ALA A 82 -6.39 4.48 -28.57
CA ALA A 82 -6.73 3.56 -27.48
C ALA A 82 -8.22 3.20 -27.45
N GLU A 83 -9.11 4.13 -27.80
CA GLU A 83 -10.56 3.87 -27.89
C GLU A 83 -10.95 3.05 -29.13
N ALA A 84 -10.19 3.14 -30.21
CA ALA A 84 -10.48 2.45 -31.47
C ALA A 84 -9.85 1.05 -31.57
N GLU A 85 -8.74 0.81 -30.88
CA GLU A 85 -7.94 -0.41 -30.99
C GLU A 85 -8.26 -1.37 -29.84
N ALA A 86 -8.90 -2.49 -30.16
CA ALA A 86 -9.31 -3.48 -29.16
C ALA A 86 -8.14 -4.08 -28.35
N SER A 87 -6.93 -4.07 -28.92
CA SER A 87 -5.70 -4.54 -28.27
C SER A 87 -5.14 -3.56 -27.23
N ILE A 88 -5.73 -2.36 -27.09
CA ILE A 88 -5.42 -1.39 -26.05
C ILE A 88 -6.59 -1.35 -25.07
N LEU A 89 -6.36 -1.87 -23.86
CA LEU A 89 -7.40 -1.98 -22.83
C LEU A 89 -7.65 -0.66 -22.11
N ALA A 90 -6.60 0.14 -21.93
CA ALA A 90 -6.70 1.48 -21.35
C ALA A 90 -5.46 2.31 -21.67
N ALA A 91 -5.65 3.63 -21.74
CA ALA A 91 -4.57 4.61 -21.78
C ALA A 91 -4.84 5.67 -20.70
N GLU A 92 -4.00 5.69 -19.65
CA GLU A 92 -4.19 6.55 -18.49
C GLU A 92 -3.00 7.51 -18.34
N PRO A 93 -3.22 8.79 -17.99
CA PRO A 93 -2.13 9.66 -17.60
C PRO A 93 -1.44 9.11 -16.36
N GLU A 94 -0.10 8.98 -16.42
CA GLU A 94 0.68 8.47 -15.31
C GLU A 94 0.67 9.46 -14.14
N ARG A 95 0.37 8.95 -12.94
CA ARG A 95 0.30 9.74 -11.72
C ARG A 95 1.56 9.61 -10.88
N LYS A 96 1.80 10.63 -10.08
CA LYS A 96 2.64 10.50 -8.91
C LYS A 96 1.91 9.71 -7.83
N VAL A 97 2.69 8.92 -7.12
CA VAL A 97 2.25 8.07 -6.03
C VAL A 97 3.08 8.44 -4.80
N HIS A 98 2.47 8.46 -3.63
CA HIS A 98 3.13 8.91 -2.41
C HIS A 98 3.03 7.84 -1.33
N ALA A 99 4.00 7.80 -0.42
CA ALA A 99 3.79 7.17 0.88
C ALA A 99 2.60 7.90 1.53
N SER A 100 1.52 7.19 1.85
CA SER A 100 0.33 7.85 2.39
C SER A 100 0.73 8.62 3.66
N PRO A 101 0.39 9.92 3.76
CA PRO A 101 1.11 10.86 4.62
C PRO A 101 1.21 10.37 6.07
N ILE A 102 2.45 10.36 6.57
CA ILE A 102 2.76 10.15 7.99
C ILE A 102 2.19 11.35 8.73
N THR A 103 1.01 11.19 9.34
CA THR A 103 0.59 12.16 10.34
C THR A 103 1.40 11.88 11.59
N ALA A 104 2.50 12.64 11.76
CA ALA A 104 3.07 12.83 13.08
C ALA A 104 1.91 13.19 14.05
N PRO A 105 1.95 12.73 15.32
CA PRO A 105 0.88 13.01 16.26
C PRO A 105 0.68 14.52 16.34
N GLN A 106 -0.41 15.02 15.76
CA GLN A 106 -0.84 16.39 16.00
C GLN A 106 -1.12 16.47 17.50
N GLN A 107 -0.24 17.14 18.25
CA GLN A 107 -0.68 17.81 19.46
C GLN A 107 -1.90 18.63 19.04
N ALA A 108 -3.04 18.35 19.67
CA ALA A 108 -4.29 19.03 19.40
C ALA A 108 -4.03 20.53 19.35
N PRO A 109 -4.39 21.24 18.26
CA PRO A 109 -4.26 22.68 18.22
C PRO A 109 -5.09 23.23 19.38
N THR A 110 -4.43 23.85 20.35
CA THR A 110 -5.09 24.66 21.37
C THR A 110 -5.47 25.99 20.71
N GLU A 111 -6.33 25.93 19.69
CA GLU A 111 -6.84 27.14 19.04
C GLU A 111 -8.09 27.61 19.78
N PHE A 112 -7.80 28.58 20.63
CA PHE A 112 -8.68 29.48 21.33
C PHE A 112 -9.70 30.12 20.35
N PHE A 113 -10.92 29.59 20.31
CA PHE A 113 -12.04 30.30 19.67
C PHE A 113 -12.54 31.42 20.59
N PRO A 114 -12.69 32.66 20.11
CA PRO A 114 -13.19 33.76 20.92
C PRO A 114 -14.68 33.57 21.26
N ALA A 115 -15.01 34.04 22.47
CA ALA A 115 -16.26 33.85 23.18
C ALA A 115 -17.53 34.25 22.41
N TYR A 116 -18.55 33.39 22.52
CA TYR A 116 -19.93 33.82 22.73
C TYR A 116 -20.47 33.15 24.00
N ARG A 117 -20.85 33.99 24.98
CA ARG A 117 -21.60 33.64 26.20
C ARG A 117 -22.99 33.09 25.78
N SER A 118 -23.70 32.25 26.52
CA SER A 118 -23.81 32.11 27.98
C SER A 118 -24.36 30.72 28.36
N ASP A 119 -23.89 30.21 29.51
CA ASP A 119 -24.67 29.60 30.60
C ASP A 119 -23.81 28.54 31.32
N GLU A 120 -23.24 28.98 32.44
CA GLU A 120 -22.56 28.17 33.44
C GLU A 120 -23.62 27.29 34.12
N ASP A 121 -23.59 25.96 33.88
CA ASP A 121 -23.94 24.93 34.88
C ASP A 121 -23.81 23.46 34.39
N VAL A 122 -22.86 23.15 33.48
CA VAL A 122 -22.60 21.74 33.07
C VAL A 122 -21.09 21.39 33.03
N VAL A 123 -20.25 22.13 33.75
CA VAL A 123 -18.79 21.90 33.78
C VAL A 123 -18.36 21.36 35.14
N THR A 124 -18.69 20.10 35.43
CA THR A 124 -17.94 19.30 36.42
C THR A 124 -18.18 17.78 36.33
N ARG A 125 -19.01 17.28 35.41
CA ARG A 125 -19.20 15.84 35.17
C ARG A 125 -18.77 15.33 33.78
N HIS A 126 -18.45 16.21 32.82
CA HIS A 126 -18.04 15.78 31.48
C HIS A 126 -16.52 15.58 31.30
N SER A 127 -15.67 16.13 32.18
CA SER A 127 -14.21 16.05 31.99
C SER A 127 -13.58 14.68 32.30
N ARG A 128 -14.26 13.78 33.03
CA ARG A 128 -13.73 12.43 33.30
C ARG A 128 -14.17 11.39 32.27
N ILE A 129 -15.32 11.58 31.62
CA ILE A 129 -15.86 10.64 30.63
C ILE A 129 -15.17 10.85 29.28
N GLU A 130 -14.90 12.09 28.87
CA GLU A 130 -14.18 12.39 27.61
C GLU A 130 -12.69 12.00 27.66
N ILE A 131 -12.05 12.11 28.82
CA ILE A 131 -10.67 11.65 28.99
C ILE A 131 -10.62 10.10 28.98
N ALA A 132 -11.63 9.45 29.57
CA ALA A 132 -11.74 7.98 29.57
C ALA A 132 -12.17 7.37 28.23
N THR A 133 -12.76 8.15 27.31
CA THR A 133 -13.08 7.69 25.95
C THR A 133 -11.96 7.97 24.93
N SER A 134 -11.02 8.88 25.23
CA SER A 134 -9.86 9.15 24.37
C SER A 134 -8.71 8.15 24.55
N GLN A 135 -8.63 7.52 25.72
CA GLN A 135 -7.77 6.39 26.01
C GLN A 135 -8.68 5.16 25.90
N GLY A 136 -8.55 4.39 24.82
CA GLY A 136 -9.14 3.05 24.77
C GLY A 136 -8.72 2.21 25.99
N PRO A 137 -9.16 0.94 26.11
CA PRO A 137 -8.68 0.08 27.19
C PRO A 137 -7.15 0.17 27.29
N VAL A 138 -6.62 0.31 28.52
CA VAL A 138 -5.17 0.37 28.75
C VAL A 138 -4.62 -0.99 28.37
N VAL A 139 -4.11 -1.09 27.13
CA VAL A 139 -3.39 -2.26 26.66
C VAL A 139 -1.97 -2.13 27.19
N GLU A 140 -1.54 -3.09 28.02
CA GLU A 140 -0.16 -3.15 28.47
C GLU A 140 0.74 -3.52 27.27
N GLU A 141 1.59 -2.59 26.87
CA GLU A 141 2.50 -2.74 25.74
C GLU A 141 3.96 -2.92 26.17
N GLU A 142 4.21 -3.37 27.41
CA GLU A 142 5.58 -3.56 27.90
C GLU A 142 6.34 -4.64 27.11
N ASN A 143 5.65 -5.69 26.68
CA ASN A 143 6.27 -6.83 25.98
C ASN A 143 5.82 -6.98 24.52
N THR A 144 4.67 -6.45 24.15
CA THR A 144 4.12 -6.59 22.79
C THR A 144 3.21 -5.43 22.46
N THR A 145 3.32 -4.88 21.25
CA THR A 145 2.48 -3.78 20.80
C THR A 145 0.99 -4.14 20.79
N TRP A 146 0.15 -3.12 20.95
CA TRP A 146 -1.30 -3.28 20.96
C TRP A 146 -1.83 -3.89 19.66
N GLY A 147 -1.17 -3.57 18.53
CA GLY A 147 -1.58 -4.05 17.21
C GLY A 147 -1.48 -5.57 17.13
N LEU A 148 -0.36 -6.14 17.58
CA LEU A 148 -0.19 -7.60 17.64
C LEU A 148 -1.18 -8.27 18.59
N GLN A 149 -1.52 -7.62 19.71
CA GLN A 149 -2.52 -8.13 20.65
C GLN A 149 -3.93 -8.11 20.04
N ALA A 150 -4.32 -7.00 19.40
CA ALA A 150 -5.64 -6.82 18.78
C ALA A 150 -5.90 -7.84 17.66
N ILE A 151 -4.88 -8.12 16.85
CA ILE A 151 -4.99 -9.11 15.76
C ILE A 151 -4.64 -10.54 16.22
N ARG A 152 -4.37 -10.77 17.52
CA ARG A 152 -4.01 -12.08 18.08
C ARG A 152 -2.75 -12.72 17.50
N ALA A 153 -1.84 -11.94 16.91
CA ALA A 153 -0.57 -12.44 16.38
C ALA A 153 0.38 -12.97 17.49
N THR A 154 0.14 -12.61 18.74
CA THR A 154 0.92 -13.08 19.91
C THR A 154 0.69 -14.54 20.25
N ILE A 155 -0.47 -15.09 19.91
CA ILE A 155 -0.87 -16.45 20.26
C ILE A 155 -0.89 -17.39 19.05
N SER A 156 -0.56 -16.89 17.86
CA SER A 156 -0.45 -17.72 16.66
C SER A 156 0.70 -18.71 16.82
N GLY A 157 0.46 -19.97 16.43
CA GLY A 157 1.51 -20.99 16.35
C GLY A 157 2.38 -20.87 15.09
N MET A 158 2.05 -19.92 14.21
CA MET A 158 2.72 -19.68 12.94
C MET A 158 3.67 -18.48 13.05
N THR A 159 4.75 -18.53 12.27
CA THR A 159 5.82 -17.52 12.25
C THR A 159 6.02 -16.90 10.86
N GLY A 160 5.37 -17.43 9.82
CA GLY A 160 5.59 -17.04 8.43
C GLY A 160 6.83 -17.67 7.80
N ARG A 161 7.45 -18.66 8.46
CA ARG A 161 8.65 -19.35 7.96
C ARG A 161 8.43 -19.94 6.57
N GLY A 162 9.38 -19.69 5.68
CA GLY A 162 9.34 -20.17 4.30
C GLY A 162 8.48 -19.32 3.35
N VAL A 163 7.84 -18.27 3.85
CA VAL A 163 7.01 -17.36 3.05
C VAL A 163 7.77 -16.08 2.72
N LYS A 164 7.67 -15.64 1.46
CA LYS A 164 8.24 -14.38 0.99
C LYS A 164 7.19 -13.28 0.98
N ILE A 165 7.50 -12.16 1.62
CA ILE A 165 6.71 -10.92 1.59
C ILE A 165 7.52 -9.88 0.82
N ALA A 166 6.97 -9.35 -0.27
CA ALA A 166 7.51 -8.16 -0.91
C ALA A 166 6.91 -6.92 -0.28
N VAL A 167 7.76 -6.00 0.17
CA VAL A 167 7.34 -4.67 0.66
C VAL A 167 7.88 -3.65 -0.34
N LEU A 168 6.98 -3.00 -1.07
CA LEU A 168 7.33 -1.99 -2.06
C LEU A 168 7.05 -0.61 -1.48
N ASP A 169 8.10 0.12 -1.11
CA ASP A 169 8.01 1.33 -0.31
C ASP A 169 9.21 2.29 -0.54
N THR A 170 9.63 3.07 0.46
CA THR A 170 10.76 4.01 0.42
C THR A 170 12.14 3.35 0.57
N GLY A 171 12.20 2.02 0.61
CA GLY A 171 13.42 1.25 0.79
C GLY A 171 13.48 0.55 2.15
N VAL A 172 14.68 0.17 2.56
CA VAL A 172 14.94 -0.38 3.90
C VAL A 172 16.29 0.09 4.43
N ASP A 173 16.38 0.35 5.73
CA ASP A 173 17.67 0.40 6.45
C ASP A 173 18.24 -1.02 6.51
N THR A 174 19.17 -1.33 5.60
CA THR A 174 19.72 -2.70 5.48
C THR A 174 20.62 -3.09 6.66
N ASP A 175 21.10 -2.11 7.42
CA ASP A 175 21.95 -2.28 8.59
C ASP A 175 21.14 -2.34 9.90
N HIS A 176 19.82 -2.19 9.85
CA HIS A 176 18.97 -2.24 11.05
C HIS A 176 19.11 -3.60 11.76
N PRO A 177 19.51 -3.65 13.05
CA PRO A 177 19.82 -4.90 13.75
C PRO A 177 18.67 -5.91 13.78
N ASP A 178 17.43 -5.44 13.87
CA ASP A 178 16.24 -6.29 13.85
C ASP A 178 15.84 -6.79 12.45
N LEU A 179 16.25 -6.12 11.37
CA LEU A 179 15.75 -6.42 10.02
C LEU A 179 16.76 -7.20 9.17
N VAL A 180 18.07 -7.02 9.40
CA VAL A 180 19.14 -7.67 8.62
C VAL A 180 18.95 -9.19 8.46
N GLY A 181 18.36 -9.86 9.46
CA GLY A 181 18.10 -11.29 9.44
C GLY A 181 16.90 -11.75 8.60
N CYS A 182 15.95 -10.85 8.29
CA CYS A 182 14.75 -11.19 7.51
C CYS A 182 14.82 -10.73 6.05
N ILE A 183 15.69 -9.77 5.71
CA ILE A 183 15.88 -9.32 4.32
C ILE A 183 16.52 -10.43 3.49
N GLN A 184 15.84 -10.83 2.42
CA GLN A 184 16.32 -11.85 1.48
C GLN A 184 16.91 -11.23 0.21
N GLU A 185 16.23 -10.23 -0.35
CA GLU A 185 16.66 -9.55 -1.57
C GLU A 185 16.17 -8.10 -1.55
N THR A 186 16.94 -7.22 -2.19
CA THR A 186 16.65 -5.80 -2.31
C THR A 186 16.72 -5.36 -3.76
N ALA A 187 15.88 -4.39 -4.15
CA ALA A 187 15.94 -3.76 -5.45
C ALA A 187 15.49 -2.29 -5.34
N SER A 188 16.10 -1.40 -6.13
CA SER A 188 15.65 -0.02 -6.24
C SER A 188 15.06 0.23 -7.62
N PHE A 189 13.84 0.77 -7.61
CA PHE A 189 13.11 1.23 -8.78
C PHE A 189 13.14 2.76 -8.91
N VAL A 190 13.97 3.43 -8.10
CA VAL A 190 14.11 4.89 -8.07
C VAL A 190 15.45 5.27 -8.70
N PHE A 191 15.39 6.11 -9.74
CA PHE A 191 16.56 6.47 -10.51
C PHE A 191 17.62 7.18 -9.65
N GLY A 192 18.86 6.70 -9.73
CA GLY A 192 19.98 7.26 -9.00
C GLY A 192 19.94 7.03 -7.48
N GLU A 193 18.99 6.25 -6.96
CA GLU A 193 18.91 5.92 -5.54
C GLU A 193 19.18 4.43 -5.30
N THR A 194 19.95 4.12 -4.27
CA THR A 194 20.10 2.76 -3.74
C THR A 194 18.83 2.36 -2.97
N VAL A 195 18.75 1.10 -2.50
CA VAL A 195 17.60 0.63 -1.70
C VAL A 195 17.53 1.25 -0.29
N GLU A 196 18.56 1.97 0.14
CA GLU A 196 18.62 2.54 1.49
C GLU A 196 17.47 3.50 1.77
N ASP A 197 16.86 3.32 2.93
CA ASP A 197 15.71 4.12 3.35
C ASP A 197 16.16 5.40 4.03
N VAL A 198 16.05 6.52 3.31
CA VAL A 198 16.29 7.87 3.87
C VAL A 198 15.01 8.43 4.51
N HIS A 199 13.84 7.96 4.07
CA HIS A 199 12.54 8.48 4.52
C HIS A 199 12.08 7.82 5.83
N GLY A 200 12.35 6.52 5.98
CA GLY A 200 12.04 5.70 7.17
C GLY A 200 10.71 4.98 7.14
N HIS A 201 9.89 5.18 6.10
CA HIS A 201 8.56 4.61 6.01
C HIS A 201 8.60 3.12 5.63
N GLY A 202 9.44 2.76 4.67
CA GLY A 202 9.64 1.37 4.26
C GLY A 202 10.24 0.52 5.37
N THR A 203 11.22 1.04 6.11
CA THR A 203 11.81 0.39 7.29
C THR A 203 10.74 0.09 8.35
N HIS A 204 9.85 1.05 8.62
CA HIS A 204 8.73 0.89 9.55
C HIS A 204 7.73 -0.18 9.08
N CYS A 205 7.36 -0.17 7.79
CA CYS A 205 6.45 -1.14 7.20
C CYS A 205 7.02 -2.56 7.19
N ILE A 206 8.29 -2.73 6.82
CA ILE A 206 8.99 -4.02 6.85
C ILE A 206 9.04 -4.56 8.27
N GLY A 207 9.37 -3.70 9.24
CA GLY A 207 9.37 -4.08 10.64
C GLY A 207 8.00 -4.56 11.14
N THR A 208 6.92 -3.89 10.74
CA THR A 208 5.57 -4.29 11.15
C THR A 208 5.21 -5.67 10.57
N ALA A 209 5.52 -5.90 9.29
CA ALA A 209 5.21 -7.16 8.63
C ALA A 209 6.05 -8.35 9.14
N ALA A 210 7.36 -8.16 9.30
CA ALA A 210 8.33 -9.24 9.48
C ALA A 210 9.44 -8.95 10.50
N GLY A 211 9.25 -8.00 11.41
CA GLY A 211 10.15 -7.77 12.54
C GLY A 211 10.30 -9.01 13.43
N PRO A 212 11.41 -9.12 14.17
CA PRO A 212 11.73 -10.33 14.91
C PRO A 212 10.81 -10.55 16.11
N ALA A 213 10.72 -11.79 16.58
CA ALA A 213 9.99 -12.13 17.80
C ALA A 213 10.61 -11.49 19.05
N ASN A 214 11.94 -11.30 19.03
CA ASN A 214 12.73 -10.73 20.11
C ASN A 214 13.55 -9.56 19.55
N PRO A 215 12.98 -8.35 19.48
CA PRO A 215 13.70 -7.15 19.03
C PRO A 215 14.79 -6.73 20.03
N GLN A 216 15.77 -5.94 19.58
CA GLN A 216 16.80 -5.37 20.46
C GLN A 216 16.21 -4.59 21.64
N GLN A 217 15.08 -3.90 21.42
CA GLN A 217 14.33 -3.22 22.47
C GLN A 217 12.86 -3.65 22.40
N GLN A 218 12.29 -3.93 23.57
CA GLN A 218 10.85 -4.18 23.71
C GLN A 218 10.04 -2.91 23.36
N PRO A 219 8.79 -3.05 22.90
CA PRO A 219 8.02 -4.30 22.77
C PRO A 219 8.19 -5.05 21.43
N ARG A 220 7.81 -6.34 21.40
CA ARG A 220 7.62 -7.09 20.13
C ARG A 220 6.60 -6.38 19.23
N TYR A 221 6.98 -6.16 17.97
CA TYR A 221 6.15 -5.43 16.99
C TYR A 221 5.92 -6.17 15.66
N GLY A 222 6.73 -7.19 15.31
CA GLY A 222 6.59 -7.93 14.06
C GLY A 222 5.53 -9.03 14.08
N VAL A 223 4.75 -9.12 12.99
CA VAL A 223 3.71 -10.13 12.80
C VAL A 223 4.29 -11.49 12.39
N ALA A 224 4.93 -11.57 11.22
CA ALA A 224 5.47 -12.80 10.64
C ALA A 224 6.99 -12.90 10.87
N THR A 225 7.35 -13.24 12.09
CA THR A 225 8.71 -13.12 12.65
C THR A 225 9.80 -13.97 11.99
N GLU A 226 9.44 -14.94 11.15
CA GLU A 226 10.37 -15.78 10.38
C GLU A 226 10.12 -15.73 8.86
N ALA A 227 9.29 -14.80 8.39
CA ALA A 227 9.14 -14.55 6.96
C ALA A 227 10.44 -14.01 6.34
N ARG A 228 10.51 -14.08 5.01
CA ARG A 228 11.61 -13.50 4.22
C ARG A 228 11.10 -12.29 3.45
N VAL A 229 11.84 -11.20 3.51
CA VAL A 229 11.42 -9.92 2.93
C VAL A 229 12.16 -9.66 1.62
N LEU A 230 11.40 -9.31 0.59
CA LEU A 230 11.89 -8.71 -0.64
C LEU A 230 11.63 -7.20 -0.54
N ALA A 231 12.66 -6.41 -0.26
CA ALA A 231 12.51 -4.96 -0.06
C ALA A 231 12.70 -4.22 -1.39
N GLY A 232 11.62 -3.72 -1.97
CA GLY A 232 11.64 -2.94 -3.21
C GLY A 232 11.46 -1.46 -2.92
N LYS A 233 12.45 -0.64 -3.27
CA LYS A 233 12.31 0.83 -3.20
C LYS A 233 11.60 1.33 -4.45
N VAL A 234 10.36 1.76 -4.32
CA VAL A 234 9.54 2.34 -5.41
C VAL A 234 9.18 3.80 -5.15
N LEU A 235 9.49 4.31 -3.94
CA LEU A 235 9.35 5.69 -3.54
C LEU A 235 10.72 6.28 -3.17
N ASN A 236 10.99 7.52 -3.58
CA ASN A 236 12.25 8.21 -3.36
C ASN A 236 12.42 8.69 -1.91
N ARG A 237 13.53 9.38 -1.62
CA ARG A 237 13.84 9.93 -0.29
C ARG A 237 12.80 10.87 0.34
N VAL A 238 11.89 11.46 -0.44
CA VAL A 238 10.80 12.32 0.06
C VAL A 238 9.45 11.61 0.08
N GLY A 239 9.42 10.31 -0.24
CA GLY A 239 8.20 9.51 -0.25
C GLY A 239 7.42 9.58 -1.57
N ASP A 240 8.03 10.09 -2.66
CA ASP A 240 7.38 10.22 -3.97
C ASP A 240 7.83 9.13 -4.94
N GLY A 241 6.90 8.63 -5.75
CA GLY A 241 7.15 7.74 -6.87
C GLY A 241 6.14 7.97 -8.00
N THR A 242 6.13 7.05 -8.97
CA THR A 242 5.27 7.11 -10.15
C THR A 242 4.65 5.75 -10.41
N ASP A 243 3.51 5.71 -11.10
CA ASP A 243 2.86 4.42 -11.40
C ASP A 243 3.81 3.44 -12.10
N GLY A 244 4.66 3.91 -13.03
CA GLY A 244 5.66 3.07 -13.69
C GLY A 244 6.66 2.41 -12.73
N GLN A 245 7.08 3.12 -11.68
CA GLN A 245 7.98 2.58 -10.65
C GLN A 245 7.27 1.54 -9.77
N ILE A 246 6.01 1.80 -9.40
CA ILE A 246 5.22 0.85 -8.62
C ILE A 246 5.01 -0.44 -9.42
N LEU A 247 4.60 -0.32 -10.69
CA LEU A 247 4.38 -1.46 -11.58
C LEU A 247 5.67 -2.25 -11.84
N ALA A 248 6.81 -1.58 -11.99
CA ALA A 248 8.12 -2.25 -12.07
C ALA A 248 8.42 -3.08 -10.80
N GLY A 249 8.19 -2.49 -9.62
CA GLY A 249 8.35 -3.19 -8.35
C GLY A 249 7.40 -4.39 -8.21
N MET A 250 6.13 -4.26 -8.64
CA MET A 250 5.16 -5.35 -8.64
C MET A 250 5.60 -6.49 -9.56
N ALA A 251 6.04 -6.18 -10.78
CA ALA A 251 6.56 -7.18 -11.71
C ALA A 251 7.76 -7.93 -11.13
N TRP A 252 8.69 -7.22 -10.49
CA TRP A 252 9.84 -7.84 -9.81
C TRP A 252 9.41 -8.75 -8.65
N ALA A 253 8.50 -8.29 -7.79
CA ALA A 253 8.01 -9.08 -6.66
C ALA A 253 7.33 -10.39 -7.12
N ILE A 254 6.53 -10.33 -8.19
CA ILE A 254 5.89 -11.51 -8.80
C ILE A 254 6.96 -12.47 -9.35
N ASP A 255 7.96 -11.95 -10.08
CA ASP A 255 9.05 -12.77 -10.65
C ASP A 255 9.90 -13.46 -9.57
N ARG A 256 10.10 -12.80 -8.42
CA ARG A 256 10.80 -13.37 -7.25
C ARG A 256 9.96 -14.35 -6.43
N GLY A 257 8.70 -14.57 -6.83
CA GLY A 257 7.78 -15.50 -6.17
C GLY A 257 7.37 -15.04 -4.78
N ALA A 258 7.15 -13.74 -4.59
CA ALA A 258 6.49 -13.23 -3.39
C ALA A 258 5.12 -13.91 -3.24
N ARG A 259 4.77 -14.37 -2.04
CA ARG A 259 3.39 -14.83 -1.74
C ARG A 259 2.48 -13.68 -1.36
N VAL A 260 3.07 -12.58 -0.87
CA VAL A 260 2.35 -11.37 -0.47
C VAL A 260 3.12 -10.16 -0.99
N ILE A 261 2.41 -9.19 -1.56
CA ILE A 261 2.96 -7.89 -1.96
C ILE A 261 2.25 -6.80 -1.16
N SER A 262 3.00 -6.06 -0.34
CA SER A 262 2.50 -4.98 0.51
C SER A 262 2.82 -3.63 -0.10
N LEU A 263 1.79 -2.81 -0.30
CA LEU A 263 1.85 -1.46 -0.89
C LEU A 263 1.31 -0.43 0.11
N SER A 264 2.20 0.19 0.90
CA SER A 264 1.82 1.23 1.86
C SER A 264 1.89 2.63 1.24
N LEU A 265 1.26 2.76 0.08
CA LEU A 265 1.36 3.91 -0.81
C LEU A 265 0.04 4.14 -1.54
N GLY A 266 -0.16 5.36 -2.03
CA GLY A 266 -1.38 5.69 -2.75
C GLY A 266 -1.32 6.98 -3.54
N ALA A 267 -2.29 7.14 -4.43
CA ALA A 267 -2.58 8.40 -5.11
C ALA A 267 -4.07 8.75 -4.98
N PRO A 268 -4.43 10.04 -4.82
CA PRO A 268 -5.81 10.47 -4.66
C PRO A 268 -6.74 10.01 -5.80
N VAL A 269 -7.94 9.61 -5.42
CA VAL A 269 -9.05 9.18 -6.30
C VAL A 269 -10.23 10.10 -6.06
N ARG A 270 -10.91 10.53 -7.13
CA ARG A 270 -12.11 11.37 -7.03
C ARG A 270 -13.36 10.51 -6.79
N PRO A 271 -14.40 11.04 -6.11
CA PRO A 271 -15.69 10.38 -6.06
C PRO A 271 -16.21 10.04 -7.47
N GLY A 272 -16.57 8.78 -7.70
CA GLY A 272 -17.03 8.26 -8.99
C GLY A 272 -15.93 7.94 -10.01
N GLU A 273 -14.65 8.15 -9.66
CA GLU A 273 -13.53 7.73 -10.49
C GLU A 273 -13.30 6.22 -10.38
N LEU A 274 -13.16 5.56 -11.52
CA LEU A 274 -12.92 4.11 -11.61
C LEU A 274 -11.48 3.74 -11.24
N PHE A 275 -11.28 2.48 -10.93
CA PHE A 275 -9.95 1.94 -10.67
C PHE A 275 -9.11 1.87 -11.96
N PRO A 276 -7.79 1.98 -11.83
CA PRO A 276 -6.88 1.89 -12.98
C PRO A 276 -6.74 0.48 -13.52
N GLN A 277 -6.97 0.30 -14.83
CA GLN A 277 -6.89 -1.03 -15.47
C GLN A 277 -5.46 -1.59 -15.44
N THR A 278 -4.47 -0.70 -15.44
CA THR A 278 -3.05 -1.05 -15.43
C THR A 278 -2.64 -1.77 -14.16
N TYR A 279 -3.12 -1.32 -12.98
CA TYR A 279 -2.91 -2.02 -11.72
C TYR A 279 -3.78 -3.26 -11.59
N GLU A 280 -5.01 -3.24 -12.10
CA GLU A 280 -5.89 -4.42 -12.05
C GLU A 280 -5.30 -5.59 -12.83
N LEU A 281 -4.75 -5.37 -14.03
CA LEU A 281 -4.05 -6.43 -14.79
C LEU A 281 -2.84 -6.98 -14.03
N ALA A 282 -2.05 -6.10 -13.41
CA ALA A 282 -0.90 -6.51 -12.61
C ALA A 282 -1.34 -7.32 -11.37
N ALA A 283 -2.45 -6.93 -10.73
CA ALA A 283 -3.02 -7.64 -9.59
C ALA A 283 -3.61 -9.01 -9.98
N GLN A 284 -4.33 -9.10 -11.09
CA GLN A 284 -4.82 -10.37 -11.62
C GLN A 284 -3.66 -11.32 -11.95
N LEU A 285 -2.58 -10.82 -12.57
CA LEU A 285 -1.38 -11.62 -12.79
C LEU A 285 -0.81 -12.11 -11.46
N ALA A 286 -0.66 -11.25 -10.45
CA ALA A 286 -0.16 -11.65 -9.14
C ALA A 286 -1.01 -12.79 -8.54
N LEU A 287 -2.34 -12.69 -8.60
CA LEU A 287 -3.25 -13.75 -8.13
C LEU A 287 -3.04 -15.07 -8.87
N THR A 288 -2.92 -15.05 -10.20
CA THR A 288 -2.65 -16.27 -11.00
C THR A 288 -1.27 -16.88 -10.71
N ARG A 289 -0.32 -16.08 -10.23
CA ARG A 289 1.01 -16.52 -9.79
C ARG A 289 1.06 -16.90 -8.30
N GLY A 290 -0.09 -16.88 -7.60
CA GLY A 290 -0.20 -17.29 -6.20
C GLY A 290 0.17 -16.21 -5.18
N ALA A 291 0.29 -14.95 -5.62
CA ALA A 291 0.59 -13.80 -4.79
C ALA A 291 -0.69 -13.00 -4.46
N VAL A 292 -0.84 -12.58 -3.20
CA VAL A 292 -1.91 -11.66 -2.76
C VAL A 292 -1.33 -10.25 -2.64
N ILE A 293 -2.01 -9.25 -3.20
CA ILE A 293 -1.62 -7.85 -3.06
C ILE A 293 -2.47 -7.19 -1.98
N VAL A 294 -1.81 -6.48 -1.09
CA VAL A 294 -2.41 -5.70 0.00
C VAL A 294 -1.96 -4.26 -0.14
N ALA A 295 -2.89 -3.32 -0.05
CA ALA A 295 -2.60 -1.91 -0.16
C ALA A 295 -3.29 -1.06 0.91
N ALA A 296 -2.64 0.02 1.31
CA ALA A 296 -3.22 1.02 2.21
C ALA A 296 -4.45 1.66 1.57
N ALA A 297 -5.58 1.75 2.29
CA ALA A 297 -6.80 2.35 1.74
C ALA A 297 -6.66 3.86 1.44
N GLY A 298 -5.69 4.55 2.05
CA GLY A 298 -5.47 5.98 1.90
C GLY A 298 -5.77 6.79 3.16
N ASN A 299 -5.21 8.00 3.25
CA ASN A 299 -5.25 8.85 4.45
C ASN A 299 -5.90 10.23 4.22
N SER A 300 -6.68 10.37 3.13
CA SER A 300 -7.25 11.64 2.68
C SER A 300 -8.61 12.00 3.30
N SER A 301 -9.17 11.18 4.18
CA SER A 301 -10.42 11.49 4.89
C SER A 301 -10.21 12.51 6.01
N LEU A 302 -11.30 13.15 6.42
CA LEU A 302 -11.38 14.02 7.61
C LEU A 302 -12.67 13.69 8.35
N ARG A 303 -12.74 12.49 8.93
CA ARG A 303 -13.95 11.95 9.56
C ARG A 303 -14.30 12.67 10.87
N PRO A 304 -15.59 12.73 11.24
CA PRO A 304 -16.74 12.20 10.49
C PRO A 304 -17.21 13.12 9.34
N GLY A 305 -16.64 14.33 9.21
CA GLY A 305 -17.15 15.36 8.29
C GLY A 305 -16.91 15.08 6.80
N PHE A 306 -15.86 14.33 6.45
CA PHE A 306 -15.52 13.99 5.07
C PHE A 306 -14.88 12.60 4.98
N VAL A 307 -15.38 11.80 4.04
CA VAL A 307 -14.80 10.49 3.69
C VAL A 307 -14.29 10.57 2.26
N ALA A 308 -12.98 10.40 2.08
CA ALA A 308 -12.37 10.30 0.76
C ALA A 308 -12.50 8.86 0.23
N PRO A 309 -12.55 8.68 -1.11
CA PRO A 309 -12.49 7.35 -1.72
C PRO A 309 -11.20 6.63 -1.37
N VAL A 310 -11.26 5.29 -1.36
CA VAL A 310 -10.07 4.43 -1.36
C VAL A 310 -9.14 4.86 -2.50
N GLU A 311 -7.87 5.06 -2.17
CA GLU A 311 -6.84 5.54 -3.09
C GLU A 311 -6.39 4.43 -4.07
N ARG A 312 -5.80 4.82 -5.20
CA ARG A 312 -5.16 3.84 -6.11
C ARG A 312 -3.75 3.53 -5.60
N PRO A 313 -3.26 2.28 -5.67
CA PRO A 313 -3.87 1.14 -6.36
C PRO A 313 -4.87 0.34 -5.52
N ALA A 314 -5.06 0.64 -4.23
CA ALA A 314 -5.93 -0.12 -3.34
C ALA A 314 -7.40 -0.20 -3.83
N ASN A 315 -7.84 0.72 -4.68
CA ASN A 315 -9.17 0.69 -5.26
C ASN A 315 -9.39 -0.36 -6.36
N CYS A 316 -8.37 -1.14 -6.75
CA CYS A 316 -8.55 -2.23 -7.71
C CYS A 316 -9.27 -3.43 -7.07
N PRO A 317 -10.28 -4.05 -7.72
CA PRO A 317 -10.99 -5.21 -7.19
C PRO A 317 -10.09 -6.39 -6.81
N SER A 318 -8.97 -6.58 -7.51
CA SER A 318 -8.01 -7.66 -7.24
C SER A 318 -6.98 -7.32 -6.16
N ILE A 319 -7.08 -6.17 -5.50
CA ILE A 319 -6.17 -5.72 -4.43
C ILE A 319 -6.94 -5.59 -3.11
N LEU A 320 -6.36 -6.06 -2.01
CA LEU A 320 -6.95 -5.92 -0.68
C LEU A 320 -6.66 -4.55 -0.09
N ALA A 321 -7.67 -3.67 -0.08
CA ALA A 321 -7.64 -2.38 0.59
C ALA A 321 -7.79 -2.51 2.11
N VAL A 322 -6.87 -1.90 2.84
CA VAL A 322 -6.80 -2.00 4.31
C VAL A 322 -7.10 -0.66 4.98
N ALA A 323 -8.17 -0.63 5.78
CA ALA A 323 -8.52 0.51 6.62
C ALA A 323 -7.72 0.53 7.93
N SER A 324 -7.53 1.73 8.48
CA SER A 324 -6.76 1.96 9.70
C SER A 324 -7.68 2.06 10.92
N LEU A 325 -7.33 1.33 11.98
CA LEU A 325 -7.96 1.38 13.29
C LEU A 325 -7.03 1.98 14.34
N ASP A 326 -7.63 2.55 15.39
CA ASP A 326 -6.94 2.91 16.63
C ASP A 326 -7.11 1.86 17.74
N LYS A 327 -6.49 2.13 18.90
CA LYS A 327 -6.53 1.26 20.08
C LYS A 327 -7.93 1.04 20.65
N ALA A 328 -8.88 1.94 20.36
CA ALA A 328 -10.29 1.78 20.74
C ALA A 328 -11.10 1.04 19.66
N LEU A 329 -10.41 0.46 18.68
CA LEU A 329 -10.97 -0.21 17.50
C LEU A 329 -11.92 0.71 16.71
N GLN A 330 -11.71 2.03 16.78
CA GLN A 330 -12.43 3.00 15.97
C GLN A 330 -11.69 3.22 14.66
N THR A 331 -12.44 3.50 13.59
CA THR A 331 -11.86 3.86 12.30
C THR A 331 -11.08 5.16 12.45
N ALA A 332 -9.80 5.17 12.05
CA ALA A 332 -8.96 6.34 12.13
C ALA A 332 -9.57 7.50 11.32
N SER A 333 -9.49 8.72 11.84
CA SER A 333 -10.14 9.88 11.23
C SER A 333 -9.67 10.20 9.81
N THR A 334 -8.45 9.80 9.48
CA THR A 334 -7.82 9.95 8.17
C THR A 334 -8.11 8.81 7.19
N SER A 335 -8.57 7.64 7.67
CA SER A 335 -8.75 6.45 6.82
C SER A 335 -9.78 6.71 5.72
N CYS A 336 -9.40 6.52 4.47
CA CYS A 336 -10.34 6.52 3.33
C CYS A 336 -11.42 5.44 3.48
N GLY A 337 -12.51 5.57 2.72
CA GLY A 337 -13.66 4.68 2.78
C GLY A 337 -14.14 4.26 1.40
N GLY A 338 -14.78 3.10 1.34
CA GLY A 338 -15.28 2.51 0.12
C GLY A 338 -16.57 3.14 -0.37
N ILE A 339 -16.45 4.25 -1.09
CA ILE A 339 -17.57 5.09 -1.53
C ILE A 339 -17.76 5.15 -3.06
N ASN A 340 -16.85 4.57 -3.85
CA ASN A 340 -16.97 4.57 -5.32
C ASN A 340 -17.71 3.34 -5.86
N GLY A 341 -17.52 2.15 -5.26
CA GLY A 341 -18.15 0.89 -5.70
C GLY A 341 -17.66 0.40 -7.06
N GLN A 342 -17.90 -0.89 -7.36
CA GLN A 342 -17.34 -1.58 -8.54
C GLN A 342 -15.79 -1.58 -8.51
N GLY A 343 -15.22 -1.84 -7.34
CA GLY A 343 -13.85 -1.45 -7.01
C GLY A 343 -13.85 -0.29 -6.02
N GLY A 344 -12.76 -0.15 -5.27
CA GLY A 344 -12.65 0.86 -4.22
C GLY A 344 -13.37 0.49 -2.94
N GLU A 345 -13.76 -0.77 -2.72
CA GLU A 345 -14.23 -1.24 -1.44
C GLU A 345 -13.09 -1.25 -0.41
N VAL A 346 -13.44 -1.16 0.89
CA VAL A 346 -12.51 -1.55 1.97
C VAL A 346 -12.72 -3.04 2.21
N ASN A 347 -11.66 -3.84 2.14
CA ASN A 347 -11.79 -5.29 2.33
C ASN A 347 -11.72 -5.65 3.82
N ILE A 348 -10.79 -5.06 4.56
CA ILE A 348 -10.52 -5.40 5.97
C ILE A 348 -9.93 -4.19 6.72
N ALA A 349 -10.01 -4.20 8.04
CA ALA A 349 -9.41 -3.19 8.90
C ALA A 349 -8.31 -3.79 9.78
N ALA A 350 -7.24 -3.03 10.00
CA ALA A 350 -6.11 -3.45 10.82
C ALA A 350 -5.55 -2.30 11.66
N PRO A 351 -4.73 -2.59 12.68
CA PRO A 351 -4.06 -1.58 13.49
C PRO A 351 -3.25 -0.59 12.65
N GLY A 352 -3.57 0.69 12.70
CA GLY A 352 -2.87 1.70 11.90
C GLY A 352 -2.67 3.05 12.56
N LYS A 353 -3.16 3.27 13.79
CA LYS A 353 -2.88 4.50 14.57
C LYS A 353 -1.95 4.19 15.74
N VAL A 354 -0.88 4.99 15.92
CA VAL A 354 0.12 4.79 16.99
C VAL A 354 0.73 3.39 16.90
N VAL A 355 1.30 3.04 15.75
CA VAL A 355 1.96 1.75 15.52
C VAL A 355 3.46 1.90 15.70
N HIS A 356 4.02 1.17 16.66
CA HIS A 356 5.46 1.10 16.95
C HIS A 356 6.15 0.08 16.03
N SER A 357 7.27 0.45 15.41
CA SER A 357 8.08 -0.43 14.57
C SER A 357 9.52 0.10 14.43
N ALA A 358 10.35 -0.61 13.66
CA ALA A 358 11.72 -0.24 13.32
C ALA A 358 11.83 1.16 12.68
N ALA A 359 12.93 1.84 12.96
CA ALA A 359 13.26 3.16 12.43
C ALA A 359 14.70 3.19 11.92
N VAL A 360 14.94 3.97 10.87
CA VAL A 360 16.28 4.16 10.27
C VAL A 360 17.28 4.58 11.34
N GLY A 361 18.49 4.01 11.28
CA GLY A 361 19.55 4.19 12.27
C GLY A 361 19.49 3.18 13.42
N GLY A 362 18.78 2.07 13.23
CA GLY A 362 18.69 0.97 14.21
C GLY A 362 17.79 1.23 15.41
N GLY A 363 16.91 2.24 15.33
CA GLY A 363 16.00 2.65 16.40
C GLY A 363 14.57 2.17 16.19
N TYR A 364 13.64 2.79 16.91
CA TYR A 364 12.21 2.51 16.78
C TYR A 364 11.41 3.81 16.77
N VAL A 365 10.30 3.81 16.04
CA VAL A 365 9.43 4.98 15.92
C VAL A 365 7.97 4.56 15.83
N THR A 366 7.10 5.46 16.26
CA THR A 366 5.66 5.29 16.19
C THR A 366 5.09 6.14 15.07
N MET A 367 4.35 5.52 14.16
CA MET A 367 3.70 6.18 13.03
C MET A 367 2.20 5.88 12.98
N SER A 368 1.46 6.68 12.21
CA SER A 368 0.01 6.50 12.02
C SER A 368 -0.38 6.67 10.55
N GLY A 369 -1.23 5.77 10.08
CA GLY A 369 -1.79 5.76 8.73
C GLY A 369 -2.30 4.38 8.33
N THR A 370 -3.07 4.31 7.25
CA THR A 370 -3.38 3.04 6.58
C THR A 370 -2.11 2.31 6.10
N SER A 371 -1.03 3.06 5.87
CA SER A 371 0.33 2.53 5.65
C SER A 371 0.84 1.60 6.74
N MET A 372 0.44 1.79 8.00
CA MET A 372 0.82 0.89 9.09
C MET A 372 -0.18 -0.27 9.26
N ALA A 373 -1.39 -0.14 8.72
CA ALA A 373 -2.40 -1.19 8.72
C ALA A 373 -2.11 -2.27 7.67
N ALA A 374 -1.75 -1.88 6.45
CA ALA A 374 -1.39 -2.80 5.36
C ALA A 374 -0.32 -3.85 5.73
N PRO A 375 0.83 -3.51 6.35
CA PRO A 375 1.86 -4.50 6.70
C PRO A 375 1.41 -5.48 7.80
N HIS A 376 0.44 -5.13 8.66
CA HIS A 376 -0.15 -6.12 9.57
C HIS A 376 -0.89 -7.22 8.79
N VAL A 377 -1.69 -6.84 7.79
CA VAL A 377 -2.40 -7.78 6.91
C VAL A 377 -1.39 -8.61 6.10
N ALA A 378 -0.33 -7.98 5.60
CA ALA A 378 0.72 -8.69 4.86
C ALA A 378 1.41 -9.77 5.72
N GLY A 379 1.71 -9.44 6.98
CA GLY A 379 2.23 -10.40 7.95
C GLY A 379 1.26 -11.55 8.22
N VAL A 380 -0.03 -11.28 8.45
CA VAL A 380 -1.02 -12.33 8.69
C VAL A 380 -1.21 -13.24 7.47
N LEU A 381 -1.20 -12.70 6.25
CA LEU A 381 -1.21 -13.51 5.04
C LEU A 381 0.01 -14.44 4.94
N ALA A 382 1.17 -14.00 5.41
CA ALA A 382 2.34 -14.87 5.49
C ALA A 382 2.17 -15.99 6.54
N LEU A 383 1.52 -15.72 7.67
CA LEU A 383 1.15 -16.75 8.64
C LEU A 383 0.19 -17.77 7.99
N LEU A 384 -0.89 -17.30 7.36
CA LEU A 384 -1.87 -18.15 6.68
C LEU A 384 -1.24 -18.99 5.56
N SER A 385 -0.32 -18.41 4.79
CA SER A 385 0.40 -19.11 3.73
C SER A 385 1.36 -20.17 4.27
N GLN A 386 1.92 -20.01 5.48
CA GLN A 386 2.70 -21.07 6.12
C GLN A 386 1.82 -22.25 6.52
N GLY A 387 0.62 -21.98 7.06
CA GLY A 387 -0.35 -23.01 7.42
C GLY A 387 -0.95 -23.74 6.22
N ASN A 388 -0.99 -23.08 5.06
CA ASN A 388 -1.62 -23.57 3.83
C ASN A 388 -0.70 -23.33 2.61
N PRO A 389 0.43 -24.05 2.49
CA PRO A 389 1.44 -23.77 1.45
C PRO A 389 0.91 -23.89 0.02
N ASP A 390 -0.03 -24.82 -0.22
CA ASP A 390 -0.61 -25.11 -1.53
C ASP A 390 -1.88 -24.29 -1.84
N ALA A 391 -2.35 -23.46 -0.89
CA ALA A 391 -3.52 -22.62 -1.13
C ALA A 391 -3.25 -21.59 -2.22
N SER A 392 -4.23 -21.44 -3.11
CA SER A 392 -4.26 -20.36 -4.09
C SER A 392 -4.37 -18.99 -3.41
N ALA A 393 -4.02 -17.93 -4.14
CA ALA A 393 -4.16 -16.57 -3.64
C ALA A 393 -5.63 -16.24 -3.27
N ALA A 394 -6.59 -16.76 -4.03
CA ALA A 394 -8.02 -16.59 -3.75
C ALA A 394 -8.45 -17.30 -2.45
N GLU A 395 -7.96 -18.52 -2.20
CA GLU A 395 -8.23 -19.25 -0.96
C GLU A 395 -7.61 -18.57 0.26
N LEU A 396 -6.38 -18.05 0.13
CA LEU A 396 -5.74 -17.27 1.20
C LEU A 396 -6.53 -16.00 1.53
N THR A 397 -6.96 -15.26 0.50
CA THR A 397 -7.82 -14.09 0.65
C THR A 397 -9.15 -14.45 1.32
N ALA A 398 -9.82 -15.51 0.88
CA ALA A 398 -11.07 -15.96 1.48
C ALA A 398 -10.88 -16.37 2.95
N SER A 399 -9.81 -17.10 3.27
CA SER A 399 -9.46 -17.48 4.63
C SER A 399 -9.24 -16.25 5.52
N LEU A 400 -8.47 -15.26 5.03
CA LEU A 400 -8.23 -14.01 5.74
C LEU A 400 -9.54 -13.26 6.05
N LEU A 401 -10.38 -13.05 5.03
CA LEU A 401 -11.61 -12.28 5.18
C LEU A 401 -12.65 -13.00 6.05
N SER A 402 -12.74 -14.33 5.95
CA SER A 402 -13.65 -15.13 6.77
C SER A 402 -13.23 -15.22 8.25
N GLY A 403 -11.94 -15.08 8.53
CA GLY A 403 -11.38 -15.10 9.89
C GLY A 403 -11.44 -13.78 10.63
N ALA A 404 -11.82 -12.68 9.97
CA ALA A 404 -11.89 -11.36 10.58
C ALA A 404 -12.94 -11.31 11.70
N PHE A 405 -12.64 -10.54 12.75
CA PHE A 405 -13.59 -10.25 13.82
C PHE A 405 -14.56 -9.14 13.38
N PRO A 406 -15.88 -9.39 13.29
CA PRO A 406 -16.83 -8.39 12.82
C PRO A 406 -16.87 -7.15 13.72
N LEU A 407 -16.91 -5.97 13.09
CA LEU A 407 -17.03 -4.69 13.75
C LEU A 407 -18.41 -4.06 13.49
N THR A 408 -18.85 -3.14 14.35
CA THR A 408 -20.18 -2.50 14.23
C THR A 408 -20.21 -1.33 13.27
N GLN A 409 -19.04 -0.83 12.88
CA GLN A 409 -18.88 0.22 11.87
C GLN A 409 -19.36 -0.26 10.49
N LEU A 410 -19.63 0.69 9.59
CA LEU A 410 -20.09 0.39 8.24
C LEU A 410 -19.01 -0.37 7.47
N ALA A 411 -19.42 -1.32 6.62
CA ALA A 411 -18.49 -2.07 5.76
C ALA A 411 -17.64 -1.17 4.86
N ARG A 412 -18.15 -0.02 4.43
CA ARG A 412 -17.36 0.98 3.68
C ARG A 412 -16.19 1.57 4.49
N ASP A 413 -16.19 1.44 5.82
CA ASP A 413 -15.19 2.03 6.71
C ASP A 413 -14.22 1.00 7.28
N VAL A 414 -14.63 -0.28 7.38
CA VAL A 414 -13.84 -1.36 8.01
C VAL A 414 -13.86 -2.69 7.27
N GLY A 415 -14.52 -2.76 6.11
CA GLY A 415 -14.69 -4.00 5.36
C GLY A 415 -15.42 -5.07 6.16
N VAL A 416 -14.86 -6.28 6.18
CA VAL A 416 -15.41 -7.41 6.95
C VAL A 416 -15.14 -7.31 8.46
N GLY A 417 -14.29 -6.38 8.91
CA GLY A 417 -13.97 -6.16 10.33
C GLY A 417 -12.48 -6.15 10.64
N LEU A 418 -12.14 -6.41 11.89
CA LEU A 418 -10.77 -6.42 12.41
C LEU A 418 -10.03 -7.70 11.96
N LEU A 419 -8.86 -7.53 11.36
CA LEU A 419 -7.91 -8.59 11.04
C LEU A 419 -7.63 -9.50 12.25
N GLN A 420 -7.60 -10.82 12.05
CA GLN A 420 -7.19 -11.80 13.06
C GLN A 420 -6.15 -12.77 12.47
N ALA A 421 -5.09 -13.04 13.22
CA ALA A 421 -4.07 -14.04 12.91
C ALA A 421 -4.60 -15.47 13.16
N PRO A 422 -4.11 -16.48 12.40
CA PRO A 422 -4.54 -17.88 12.52
C PRO A 422 -4.03 -18.58 13.79
#